data_AF-A0A1T5AB24-F1
#
_entry.id   AF-A0A1T5AB24-F1
#
_cell.length_a   1.000
_cell.length_b   1.000
_cell.length_c   1.000
_cell.angle_alpha   90.00
_cell.angle_beta   90.00
_cell.angle_gamma   90.00
#
_symmetry.space_group_name_H-M   'P 1'
#
loop_
_entity.id
_entity.type
_entity.pdbx_description
1 polymer ?
#
loop_
_entity_poly.entity_id
_entity_poly.type
_entity_poly.pdbx_seq_one_letter_code
_entity_poly.pdbx_strand_id
1 'polypeptide(L)'
;MRNYILILLQALLVISCNQKTKEELTVQDIEIFEKTIAWDLIQSVDENDVSKIQNILNGNPKLVNFQDPIFGTTPLMWAIGAEKYQSAEALLDNGADPNIVSKIGTTALFEAISFSWNDTQANEDPKFVKLLLNYKADPNINYCSSKIYGQTDPIECGTSPLMYSVSRGFEKVKLLVNAGSTINYKTKSGNTAAYEALLMKDVNTAHFLVVEKKANITEPVYSYSLNDADTIDISKPHYPVDLLLDWTFEINSSDYQKKKEIIAAFKKQGIDYESRKANISNLIVRRIKKMYPTDWEKYISEY
;
A
#
# COMPACT_ATOMS: atom_id res chain seq x y z
N MET A 1 -70.34 1.45 30.55
CA MET A 1 -69.57 1.40 29.28
C MET A 1 -69.13 2.83 28.98
N ARG A 2 -68.05 3.30 29.63
CA ARG A 2 -66.65 3.33 29.19
C ARG A 2 -66.38 4.46 28.18
N ASN A 3 -65.79 5.52 28.73
CA ASN A 3 -65.24 6.74 28.10
C ASN A 3 -64.26 6.42 26.98
N TYR A 4 -64.27 7.23 25.92
CA TYR A 4 -63.12 7.43 25.05
C TYR A 4 -62.81 8.92 24.96
N ILE A 5 -61.78 9.31 25.70
CA ILE A 5 -61.06 10.57 25.60
C ILE A 5 -60.17 10.46 24.35
N LEU A 6 -60.33 11.39 23.41
CA LEU A 6 -59.38 11.61 22.32
C LEU A 6 -58.08 12.18 22.90
N ILE A 7 -57.07 11.33 23.10
CA ILE A 7 -55.70 11.76 23.36
C ILE A 7 -55.01 11.88 22.00
N LEU A 8 -54.77 13.12 21.57
CA LEU A 8 -53.84 13.46 20.51
C LEU A 8 -52.43 13.04 20.96
N LEU A 9 -51.99 11.85 20.55
CA LEU A 9 -50.58 11.49 20.60
C LEU A 9 -49.82 12.35 19.59
N GLN A 10 -49.10 13.36 20.10
CA GLN A 10 -48.01 13.97 19.36
C GLN A 10 -46.95 12.89 19.11
N ALA A 11 -46.88 12.40 17.88
CA ALA A 11 -45.76 11.62 17.41
C ALA A 11 -44.52 12.54 17.40
N LEU A 12 -43.74 12.47 18.47
CA LEU A 12 -42.33 12.87 18.45
C LEU A 12 -41.63 11.92 17.48
N LEU A 13 -41.52 12.35 16.23
CA LEU A 13 -40.55 11.85 15.28
C LEU A 13 -39.16 12.15 15.87
N VAL A 14 -38.66 11.25 16.70
CA VAL A 14 -37.23 11.18 16.95
C VAL A 14 -36.63 10.72 15.63
N ILE A 15 -36.25 11.69 14.80
CA ILE A 15 -35.24 11.47 13.78
C ILE A 15 -34.02 11.06 14.59
N SER A 16 -33.82 9.76 14.74
CA SER A 16 -32.55 9.22 15.18
C SER A 16 -31.57 9.55 14.07
N CYS A 17 -30.96 10.75 14.13
CA CYS A 17 -29.74 11.01 13.40
C CYS A 17 -28.79 9.88 13.80
N ASN A 18 -28.52 9.00 12.84
CA ASN A 18 -27.67 7.84 13.01
C ASN A 18 -26.21 8.33 13.07
N GLN A 19 -25.89 9.16 14.07
CA GLN A 19 -24.53 9.64 14.30
C GLN A 19 -23.70 8.44 14.74
N LYS A 20 -22.73 8.07 13.90
CA LYS A 20 -21.72 7.07 14.25
C LYS A 20 -21.09 7.47 15.59
N THR A 21 -20.99 6.52 16.50
CA THR A 21 -20.20 6.68 17.71
C THR A 21 -18.72 6.82 17.35
N LYS A 22 -17.89 7.36 18.26
CA LYS A 22 -16.44 7.47 18.03
C LYS A 22 -15.77 6.13 17.71
N GLU A 23 -16.37 5.04 18.19
CA GLU A 23 -15.89 3.66 18.00
C GLU A 23 -16.28 3.10 16.62
N GLU A 24 -17.22 3.73 15.91
CA GLU A 24 -17.69 3.32 14.58
C GLU A 24 -17.10 4.16 13.44
N LEU A 25 -16.42 5.26 13.77
CA LEU A 25 -15.77 6.12 12.77
C LEU A 25 -14.59 5.38 12.13
N THR A 26 -14.40 5.64 10.84
CA THR A 26 -13.27 5.19 10.04
C THR A 26 -12.48 6.40 9.55
N VAL A 27 -11.28 6.18 9.01
CA VAL A 27 -10.44 7.24 8.41
C VAL A 27 -11.13 7.98 7.26
N GLN A 28 -12.16 7.38 6.66
CA GLN A 28 -12.92 7.91 5.53
C GLN A 28 -14.13 8.76 5.95
N ASP A 29 -14.46 8.78 7.25
CA ASP A 29 -15.59 9.56 7.76
C ASP A 29 -15.13 10.99 8.06
N ILE A 30 -15.70 11.98 7.37
CA ILE A 30 -15.28 13.39 7.51
C ILE A 30 -15.54 13.92 8.92
N GLU A 31 -16.47 13.28 9.62
CA GLU A 31 -16.86 13.55 11.00
C GLU A 31 -15.70 13.44 12.00
N ILE A 32 -14.58 12.79 11.64
CA ILE A 32 -13.35 12.81 12.45
C ILE A 32 -12.84 14.25 12.70
N PHE A 33 -13.26 15.22 11.86
CA PHE A 33 -12.95 16.64 12.00
C PHE A 33 -14.10 17.53 12.51
N GLU A 34 -15.35 17.04 12.64
CA GLU A 34 -16.58 17.86 12.88
C GLU A 34 -16.49 18.82 14.08
N LYS A 35 -15.73 18.43 15.12
CA LYS A 35 -15.60 19.18 16.37
C LYS A 35 -14.19 19.73 16.59
N THR A 36 -13.46 19.96 15.49
CA THR A 36 -12.09 20.45 15.51
C THR A 36 -12.00 21.86 14.94
N ILE A 37 -10.92 22.56 15.27
CA ILE A 37 -10.61 23.87 14.70
C ILE A 37 -10.30 23.83 13.19
N ALA A 38 -10.14 22.64 12.61
CA ALA A 38 -9.86 22.43 11.19
C ALA A 38 -11.12 22.06 10.38
N TRP A 39 -12.31 22.02 10.99
CA TRP A 39 -13.54 21.59 10.32
C TRP A 39 -13.81 22.33 9.01
N ASP A 40 -13.83 23.67 9.05
CA ASP A 40 -14.07 24.50 7.86
C ASP A 40 -13.01 24.30 6.77
N LEU A 41 -11.76 24.03 7.17
CA LEU A 41 -10.68 23.71 6.24
C LEU A 41 -10.95 22.38 5.54
N ILE A 42 -11.30 21.33 6.30
CA ILE A 42 -11.53 20.00 5.74
C ILE A 42 -12.77 19.96 4.83
N GLN A 43 -13.84 20.67 5.18
CA GLN A 43 -14.98 20.82 4.26
C GLN A 43 -14.55 21.48 2.95
N SER A 44 -13.74 22.54 3.02
CA SER A 44 -13.21 23.21 1.82
C SER A 44 -12.29 22.29 1.00
N VAL A 45 -11.49 21.46 1.67
CA VAL A 45 -10.65 20.42 1.03
C VAL A 45 -11.52 19.40 0.30
N ASP A 46 -12.56 18.90 0.95
CA ASP A 46 -13.47 17.88 0.40
C ASP A 46 -14.31 18.42 -0.78
N GLU A 47 -14.72 19.68 -0.70
CA GLU A 47 -15.39 20.42 -1.79
C GLU A 47 -14.43 20.78 -2.94
N ASN A 48 -13.12 20.61 -2.76
CA ASN A 48 -12.08 21.02 -3.69
C ASN A 48 -12.03 22.55 -3.93
N ASP A 49 -12.43 23.35 -2.93
CA ASP A 49 -12.50 24.81 -2.99
C ASP A 49 -11.16 25.45 -2.60
N VAL A 50 -10.25 25.52 -3.59
CA VAL A 50 -8.91 26.08 -3.44
C VAL A 50 -8.92 27.51 -2.89
N SER A 51 -9.90 28.33 -3.26
CA SER A 51 -9.98 29.73 -2.81
C SER A 51 -10.29 29.81 -1.32
N LYS A 52 -11.24 29.00 -0.82
CA LYS A 52 -11.52 28.91 0.62
C LYS A 52 -10.34 28.34 1.39
N ILE A 53 -9.68 27.29 0.88
CA ILE A 53 -8.48 26.70 1.51
C ILE A 53 -7.43 27.78 1.74
N GLN A 54 -7.07 28.54 0.70
CA GLN A 54 -6.09 29.62 0.79
C GLN A 54 -6.53 30.72 1.77
N ASN A 55 -7.79 31.14 1.74
CA ASN A 55 -8.30 32.17 2.66
C ASN A 55 -8.23 31.71 4.13
N ILE A 56 -8.62 30.46 4.42
CA ILE A 56 -8.57 29.89 5.77
C ILE A 56 -7.12 29.80 6.26
N LEU A 57 -6.20 29.29 5.42
CA LEU A 57 -4.79 29.14 5.78
C LEU A 57 -4.05 30.48 5.90
N ASN A 58 -4.44 31.50 5.15
CA ASN A 58 -3.93 32.86 5.36
C ASN A 58 -4.33 33.42 6.73
N GLY A 59 -5.54 33.10 7.21
CA GLY A 59 -6.03 33.51 8.52
C GLY A 59 -5.45 32.69 9.68
N ASN A 60 -5.18 31.40 9.46
CA ASN A 60 -4.58 30.51 10.46
C ASN A 60 -3.68 29.44 9.81
N PRO A 61 -2.40 29.76 9.51
CA PRO A 61 -1.49 28.85 8.81
C PRO A 61 -1.22 27.54 9.56
N LYS A 62 -1.44 27.50 10.88
CA LYS A 62 -1.20 26.31 11.70
C LYS A 62 -2.15 25.15 11.39
N LEU A 63 -3.28 25.42 10.73
CA LEU A 63 -4.25 24.40 10.37
C LEU A 63 -3.76 23.45 9.26
N VAL A 64 -2.79 23.88 8.45
CA VAL A 64 -2.32 23.12 7.27
C VAL A 64 -1.82 21.71 7.63
N ASN A 65 -1.25 21.56 8.82
CA ASN A 65 -0.69 20.32 9.37
C ASN A 65 -1.49 19.79 10.57
N PHE A 66 -2.74 20.26 10.75
CA PHE A 66 -3.59 19.77 11.83
C PHE A 66 -3.83 18.27 11.69
N GLN A 67 -3.63 17.50 12.76
CA GLN A 67 -3.91 16.07 12.80
C GLN A 67 -5.23 15.84 13.54
N ASP A 68 -6.15 15.08 12.93
CA ASP A 68 -7.41 14.75 13.60
C ASP A 68 -7.16 13.99 14.93
N PRO A 69 -8.03 14.17 15.95
CA PRO A 69 -7.79 13.57 17.26
C PRO A 69 -7.88 12.04 17.29
N ILE A 70 -8.52 11.39 16.32
CA ILE A 70 -8.79 9.95 16.30
C ILE A 70 -7.68 9.22 15.56
N PHE A 71 -7.46 9.54 14.29
CA PHE A 71 -6.55 8.80 13.40
C PHE A 71 -5.26 9.56 13.08
N GLY A 72 -5.17 10.84 13.44
CA GLY A 72 -4.03 11.68 13.11
C GLY A 72 -3.93 12.04 11.62
N THR A 73 -5.03 11.90 10.88
CA THR A 73 -5.18 12.29 9.48
C THR A 73 -4.98 13.80 9.35
N THR A 74 -4.14 14.20 8.40
CA THR A 74 -3.91 15.61 8.03
C THR A 74 -4.85 16.05 6.91
N PRO A 75 -5.07 17.36 6.69
CA PRO A 75 -5.75 17.86 5.50
C PRO A 75 -5.18 17.30 4.19
N LEU A 76 -3.85 17.15 4.11
CA LEU A 76 -3.19 16.63 2.92
C LEU A 76 -3.51 15.14 2.69
N MET A 77 -3.48 14.32 3.75
CA MET A 77 -3.88 12.91 3.68
C MET A 77 -5.36 12.78 3.26
N TRP A 78 -6.24 13.62 3.83
CA TRP A 78 -7.66 13.66 3.44
C TRP A 78 -7.82 13.97 1.95
N ALA A 79 -7.16 15.03 1.46
CA ALA A 79 -7.22 15.42 0.06
C ALA A 79 -6.78 14.29 -0.88
N ILE A 80 -5.77 13.51 -0.51
CA ILE A 80 -5.29 12.37 -1.29
C ILE A 80 -6.29 11.21 -1.26
N GLY A 81 -6.74 10.80 -0.08
CA GLY A 81 -7.69 9.70 0.09
C GLY A 81 -9.03 9.95 -0.61
N ALA A 82 -9.52 11.19 -0.56
CA ALA A 82 -10.72 11.66 -1.25
C ALA A 82 -10.50 12.10 -2.70
N GLU A 83 -9.28 11.93 -3.24
CA GLU A 83 -8.88 12.26 -4.63
C GLU A 83 -9.05 13.73 -5.05
N LYS A 84 -8.94 14.65 -4.12
CA LYS A 84 -9.01 16.10 -4.31
C LYS A 84 -7.64 16.65 -4.71
N TYR A 85 -7.25 16.43 -5.97
CA TYR A 85 -5.92 16.81 -6.46
C TYR A 85 -5.61 18.30 -6.29
N GLN A 86 -6.53 19.19 -6.67
CA GLN A 86 -6.33 20.63 -6.54
C GLN A 86 -6.22 21.07 -5.07
N SER A 87 -7.01 20.48 -4.17
CA SER A 87 -6.83 20.69 -2.72
C SER A 87 -5.46 20.23 -2.23
N ALA A 88 -4.99 19.04 -2.65
CA ALA A 88 -3.69 18.54 -2.23
C ALA A 88 -2.55 19.48 -2.67
N GLU A 89 -2.58 19.95 -3.92
CA GLU A 89 -1.63 20.94 -4.43
C GLU A 89 -1.71 22.25 -3.65
N ALA A 90 -2.92 22.78 -3.43
CA ALA A 90 -3.11 24.02 -2.66
C ALA A 90 -2.61 23.92 -1.21
N LEU A 91 -2.81 22.77 -0.55
CA LEU A 91 -2.29 22.52 0.80
C LEU A 91 -0.77 22.49 0.81
N LEU A 92 -0.15 21.81 -0.15
CA LEU A 92 1.30 21.75 -0.31
C LEU A 92 1.91 23.12 -0.60
N ASP A 93 1.27 23.93 -1.45
CA ASP A 93 1.66 25.33 -1.70
C ASP A 93 1.60 26.20 -0.45
N ASN A 94 0.73 25.86 0.50
CA ASN A 94 0.59 26.54 1.78
C ASN A 94 1.43 25.91 2.91
N GLY A 95 2.37 25.02 2.57
CA GLY A 95 3.32 24.45 3.52
C GLY A 95 2.84 23.22 4.29
N ALA A 96 1.90 22.46 3.73
CA ALA A 96 1.60 21.12 4.23
C ALA A 96 2.88 20.26 4.22
N ASP A 97 3.16 19.60 5.34
CA ASP A 97 4.29 18.68 5.46
C ASP A 97 3.84 17.26 5.05
N PRO A 98 4.31 16.72 3.91
CA PRO A 98 3.90 15.40 3.45
C PRO A 98 4.48 14.25 4.30
N ASN A 99 5.39 14.55 5.23
CA ASN A 99 6.11 13.57 6.04
C ASN A 99 5.48 13.34 7.43
N ILE A 100 4.39 14.04 7.76
CA ILE A 100 3.66 13.78 9.00
C ILE A 100 3.14 12.34 8.98
N VAL A 101 3.32 11.65 10.10
CA VAL A 101 2.83 10.27 10.32
C VAL A 101 1.53 10.32 11.11
N SER A 102 0.49 9.68 10.57
CA SER A 102 -0.80 9.51 11.24
C SER A 102 -0.69 8.56 12.44
N LYS A 103 -1.71 8.51 13.30
CA LYS A 103 -1.76 7.57 14.44
C LYS A 103 -1.91 6.11 14.00
N ILE A 104 -2.37 5.89 12.77
CA ILE A 104 -2.40 4.58 12.11
C ILE A 104 -1.12 4.30 11.31
N GLY A 105 -0.08 5.12 11.47
CA GLY A 105 1.26 4.83 10.95
C GLY A 105 1.47 5.10 9.46
N THR A 106 0.61 5.90 8.82
CA THR A 106 0.71 6.24 7.40
C THR A 106 1.18 7.68 7.18
N THR A 107 1.81 7.95 6.02
CA THR A 107 2.11 9.30 5.51
C THR A 107 1.24 9.61 4.30
N ALA A 108 1.22 10.87 3.86
CA ALA A 108 0.56 11.25 2.61
C ALA A 108 1.05 10.42 1.40
N LEU A 109 2.35 10.11 1.34
CA LEU A 109 2.92 9.29 0.27
C LEU A 109 2.45 7.82 0.35
N PHE A 110 2.31 7.28 1.56
CA PHE A 110 1.78 5.93 1.74
C PHE A 110 0.32 5.84 1.29
N GLU A 111 -0.51 6.83 1.65
CA GLU A 111 -1.91 6.92 1.19
C GLU A 111 -2.00 7.04 -0.35
N ALA A 112 -1.14 7.85 -0.98
CA ALA A 112 -1.11 8.00 -2.44
C ALA A 112 -0.74 6.71 -3.22
N ILE A 113 -0.11 5.75 -2.54
CA ILE A 113 0.20 4.43 -3.10
C ILE A 113 -0.98 3.47 -2.93
N SER A 114 -1.81 3.66 -1.89
CA SER A 114 -2.94 2.81 -1.51
C SER A 114 -4.10 2.87 -2.52
N PHE A 115 -5.19 2.16 -2.17
CA PHE A 115 -6.47 2.28 -2.86
C PHE A 115 -7.11 3.63 -2.52
N SER A 116 -7.70 4.28 -3.52
CA SER A 116 -8.57 5.44 -3.30
C SER A 116 -9.79 5.05 -2.48
N TRP A 117 -10.35 5.97 -1.70
CA TRP A 117 -11.59 5.71 -0.96
C TRP A 117 -12.81 5.54 -1.88
N ASN A 118 -12.70 6.00 -3.14
CA ASN A 118 -13.76 5.94 -4.13
C ASN A 118 -13.69 4.71 -5.03
N ASP A 119 -12.52 4.05 -5.12
CA ASP A 119 -12.26 2.95 -6.05
C ASP A 119 -11.98 1.63 -5.34
N THR A 120 -12.51 0.55 -5.91
CA THR A 120 -12.23 -0.81 -5.45
C THR A 120 -10.94 -1.39 -6.05
N GLN A 121 -10.30 -0.67 -6.97
CA GLN A 121 -9.07 -1.08 -7.65
C GLN A 121 -7.91 -0.16 -7.30
N ALA A 122 -6.68 -0.69 -7.35
CA ALA A 122 -5.50 0.08 -7.01
C ALA A 122 -5.40 1.23 -8.01
N ASN A 123 -5.33 2.46 -7.50
CA ASN A 123 -5.18 3.62 -8.35
C ASN A 123 -3.78 3.55 -8.98
N GLU A 124 -3.66 3.18 -10.25
CA GLU A 124 -2.36 3.11 -10.94
C GLU A 124 -1.82 4.49 -11.31
N ASP A 125 -2.65 5.54 -11.26
CA ASP A 125 -2.26 6.92 -11.59
C ASP A 125 -1.20 7.41 -10.59
N PRO A 126 0.02 7.74 -11.05
CA PRO A 126 1.07 8.20 -10.18
C PRO A 126 0.95 9.69 -9.81
N LYS A 127 -0.10 10.42 -10.23
CA LYS A 127 -0.18 11.88 -10.06
C LYS A 127 0.08 12.36 -8.63
N PHE A 128 -0.49 11.70 -7.62
CA PHE A 128 -0.29 12.08 -6.21
C PHE A 128 1.11 11.73 -5.73
N VAL A 129 1.65 10.56 -6.13
CA VAL A 129 3.05 10.20 -5.84
C VAL A 129 4.00 11.23 -6.44
N LYS A 130 3.80 11.61 -7.71
CA LYS A 130 4.61 12.63 -8.38
C LYS A 130 4.51 13.99 -7.69
N LEU A 131 3.29 14.42 -7.36
CA LEU A 131 3.05 15.67 -6.64
C LEU A 131 3.80 15.67 -5.30
N LEU A 132 3.61 14.66 -4.47
CA LEU A 132 4.24 14.58 -3.15
C LEU A 132 5.76 14.54 -3.20
N LEU A 133 6.33 13.78 -4.13
CA LEU A 133 7.79 13.73 -4.33
C LEU A 133 8.35 15.09 -4.78
N ASN A 134 7.62 15.86 -5.59
CA ASN A 134 8.02 17.23 -5.95
C ASN A 134 8.09 18.14 -4.71
N TYR A 135 7.18 17.94 -3.75
CA TYR A 135 7.15 18.64 -2.45
C TYR A 135 7.93 17.91 -1.34
N LYS A 136 8.93 17.10 -1.71
CA LYS A 136 9.91 16.51 -0.78
C LYS A 136 9.32 15.53 0.23
N ALA A 137 8.26 14.81 -0.15
CA ALA A 137 7.86 13.60 0.57
C ALA A 137 9.02 12.59 0.60
N ASP A 138 9.36 12.08 1.78
CA ASP A 138 10.41 11.10 1.98
C ASP A 138 9.88 9.70 1.63
N PRO A 139 10.46 9.03 0.62
CA PRO A 139 10.02 7.71 0.19
C PRO A 139 10.51 6.57 1.10
N ASN A 140 11.09 6.89 2.27
CA ASN A 140 11.61 5.94 3.26
C ASN A 140 10.92 6.02 4.62
N ILE A 141 9.84 6.80 4.76
CA ILE A 141 8.99 6.73 5.96
C ILE A 141 8.11 5.49 5.84
N ASN A 142 8.49 4.47 6.60
CA ASN A 142 7.84 3.17 6.55
C ASN A 142 6.57 3.16 7.38
N TYR A 143 5.59 2.38 6.91
CA TYR A 143 4.37 2.13 7.64
C TYR A 143 4.67 1.50 8.99
N CYS A 144 4.12 2.05 10.07
CA CYS A 144 4.08 1.35 11.34
C CYS A 144 2.93 1.86 12.20
N SER A 145 1.84 1.10 12.21
CA SER A 145 0.71 1.35 13.10
C SER A 145 0.98 0.78 14.50
N SER A 146 0.50 1.47 15.52
CA SER A 146 0.36 0.87 16.85
C SER A 146 -0.83 -0.07 16.81
N LYS A 147 -0.68 -1.34 17.23
CA LYS A 147 -1.79 -2.31 17.25
C LYS A 147 -3.02 -1.70 17.94
N ILE A 148 -4.04 -1.33 17.15
CA ILE A 148 -5.34 -0.95 17.70
C ILE A 148 -6.03 -2.27 18.06
N TYR A 149 -6.34 -2.48 19.34
CA TYR A 149 -7.00 -3.71 19.81
C TYR A 149 -8.26 -3.98 18.97
N GLY A 150 -8.30 -5.14 18.31
CA GLY A 150 -9.42 -5.55 17.45
C GLY A 150 -9.24 -5.30 15.95
N GLN A 151 -8.20 -4.56 15.52
CA GLN A 151 -7.81 -4.46 14.12
C GLN A 151 -6.54 -5.29 13.86
N THR A 152 -6.62 -6.27 12.97
CA THR A 152 -5.45 -6.87 12.35
C THR A 152 -5.06 -6.01 11.16
N ASP A 153 -4.02 -5.20 11.30
CA ASP A 153 -3.47 -4.51 10.13
C ASP A 153 -2.92 -5.55 9.15
N PRO A 154 -3.37 -5.55 7.88
CA PRO A 154 -2.89 -6.52 6.89
C PRO A 154 -1.45 -6.25 6.45
N ILE A 155 -0.83 -5.18 6.95
CA ILE A 155 0.48 -4.68 6.56
C ILE A 155 1.43 -4.83 7.76
N GLU A 156 2.59 -5.44 7.55
CA GLU A 156 3.61 -5.56 8.58
C GLU A 156 4.17 -4.16 8.94
N CYS A 157 4.26 -3.83 10.23
CA CYS A 157 5.04 -2.65 10.65
C CYS A 157 6.48 -2.76 10.12
N GLY A 158 6.97 -1.67 9.54
CA GLY A 158 8.20 -1.59 8.78
C GLY A 158 8.00 -1.67 7.27
N THR A 159 6.80 -1.97 6.76
CA THR A 159 6.57 -2.00 5.30
C THR A 159 6.90 -0.64 4.67
N SER A 160 7.85 -0.60 3.75
CA SER A 160 8.26 0.64 3.08
C SER A 160 7.28 1.06 1.98
N PRO A 161 7.24 2.35 1.61
CA PRO A 161 6.47 2.80 0.45
C PRO A 161 6.82 2.02 -0.83
N LEU A 162 8.10 1.68 -1.02
CA LEU A 162 8.54 0.91 -2.18
C LEU A 162 7.97 -0.53 -2.17
N MET A 163 7.98 -1.21 -1.02
CA MET A 163 7.33 -2.53 -0.88
C MET A 163 5.85 -2.44 -1.20
N TYR A 164 5.16 -1.47 -0.60
CA TYR A 164 3.71 -1.33 -0.74
C TYR A 164 3.29 -0.98 -2.17
N SER A 165 4.17 -0.33 -2.95
CA SER A 165 3.90 0.05 -4.34
C SER A 165 3.91 -1.10 -5.35
N VAL A 166 4.43 -2.28 -4.98
CA VAL A 166 4.47 -3.47 -5.85
C VAL A 166 3.05 -3.89 -6.22
N SER A 167 2.79 -4.20 -7.50
CA SER A 167 1.46 -4.49 -8.04
C SER A 167 0.43 -3.35 -7.93
N ARG A 168 0.87 -2.11 -7.68
CA ARG A 168 -0.01 -0.91 -7.61
C ARG A 168 0.30 0.14 -8.68
N GLY A 169 1.07 -0.26 -9.69
CA GLY A 169 1.49 0.60 -10.80
C GLY A 169 3.01 0.68 -10.91
N PHE A 170 3.55 0.14 -12.01
CA PHE A 170 5.00 0.11 -12.27
C PHE A 170 5.63 1.51 -12.30
N GLU A 171 4.89 2.54 -12.71
CA GLU A 171 5.38 3.92 -12.69
C GLU A 171 5.61 4.43 -11.26
N LYS A 172 4.77 4.06 -10.29
CA LYS A 172 4.97 4.43 -8.88
C LYS A 172 6.27 3.85 -8.34
N VAL A 173 6.55 2.58 -8.64
CA VAL A 173 7.83 1.93 -8.29
C VAL A 173 9.01 2.74 -8.83
N LYS A 174 8.99 3.08 -10.12
CA LYS A 174 10.08 3.86 -10.75
C LYS A 174 10.25 5.24 -10.11
N LEU A 175 9.15 5.94 -9.83
CA LEU A 175 9.18 7.25 -9.17
C LEU A 175 9.81 7.18 -7.78
N LEU A 176 9.40 6.20 -6.96
CA LEU A 176 9.93 5.99 -5.62
C LEU A 176 11.43 5.66 -5.64
N VAL A 177 11.83 4.74 -6.53
CA VAL A 177 13.26 4.41 -6.72
C VAL A 177 14.06 5.65 -7.15
N ASN A 178 13.55 6.44 -8.09
CA ASN A 178 14.22 7.66 -8.55
C ASN A 178 14.26 8.75 -7.47
N ALA A 179 13.30 8.76 -6.55
CA ALA A 179 13.28 9.66 -5.41
C ALA A 179 14.18 9.22 -4.24
N GLY A 180 14.85 8.07 -4.36
CA GLY A 180 15.81 7.62 -3.34
C GLY A 180 15.25 6.63 -2.33
N SER A 181 14.24 5.83 -2.68
CA SER A 181 13.85 4.69 -1.85
C SER A 181 15.01 3.74 -1.59
N THR A 182 15.09 3.26 -0.36
CA THR A 182 16.06 2.24 0.08
C THR A 182 15.67 0.88 -0.50
N ILE A 183 16.31 0.50 -1.61
CA ILE A 183 16.00 -0.71 -2.39
C ILE A 183 15.97 -2.00 -1.54
N ASN A 184 16.93 -2.12 -0.63
CA ASN A 184 17.13 -3.32 0.20
C ASN A 184 16.66 -3.13 1.64
N TYR A 185 15.77 -2.16 1.91
CA TYR A 185 15.11 -2.11 3.21
C TYR A 185 14.35 -3.42 3.43
N LYS A 186 14.39 -3.97 4.65
CA LYS A 186 13.70 -5.19 5.01
C LYS A 186 12.89 -5.04 6.29
N THR A 187 11.73 -5.68 6.33
CA THR A 187 10.89 -5.75 7.53
C THR A 187 11.47 -6.74 8.55
N LYS A 188 10.80 -6.90 9.71
CA LYS A 188 11.24 -7.84 10.75
C LYS A 188 11.21 -9.29 10.24
N SER A 189 10.21 -9.62 9.42
CA SER A 189 10.06 -10.91 8.75
C SER A 189 11.08 -11.15 7.63
N GLY A 190 11.85 -10.13 7.24
CA GLY A 190 12.82 -10.20 6.14
C GLY A 190 12.24 -9.82 4.78
N ASN A 191 10.97 -9.41 4.72
CA ASN A 191 10.33 -9.00 3.48
C ASN A 191 11.07 -7.81 2.82
N THR A 192 11.14 -7.77 1.48
CA THR A 192 11.76 -6.70 0.67
C THR A 192 10.88 -6.38 -0.54
N ALA A 193 11.05 -5.20 -1.16
CA ALA A 193 10.31 -4.87 -2.37
C ALA A 193 10.61 -5.85 -3.53
N ALA A 194 11.83 -6.36 -3.62
CA ALA A 194 12.20 -7.38 -4.60
C ALA A 194 11.53 -8.74 -4.31
N TYR A 195 11.46 -9.15 -3.04
CA TYR A 195 10.73 -10.36 -2.66
C TYR A 195 9.23 -10.23 -2.97
N GLU A 196 8.60 -9.11 -2.62
CA GLU A 196 7.19 -8.86 -2.94
C GLU A 196 6.92 -8.94 -4.45
N ALA A 197 7.78 -8.34 -5.27
CA ALA A 197 7.63 -8.40 -6.72
C ALA A 197 7.75 -9.83 -7.27
N LEU A 198 8.66 -10.64 -6.70
CA LEU A 198 8.80 -12.06 -7.03
C LEU A 198 7.56 -12.87 -6.60
N LEU A 199 7.04 -12.61 -5.40
CA LEU A 199 5.90 -13.30 -4.80
C LEU A 199 4.62 -13.03 -5.59
N MET A 200 4.36 -11.76 -5.91
CA MET A 200 3.18 -11.31 -6.66
C MET A 200 3.25 -11.64 -8.15
N LYS A 201 4.38 -12.16 -8.64
CA LYS A 201 4.65 -12.40 -10.07
C LYS A 201 4.58 -11.14 -10.92
N ASP A 202 4.90 -9.98 -10.33
CA ASP A 202 5.05 -8.73 -11.06
C ASP A 202 6.41 -8.72 -11.78
N VAL A 203 6.43 -9.31 -12.97
CA VAL A 203 7.66 -9.58 -13.74
C VAL A 203 8.42 -8.30 -14.07
N ASN A 204 7.71 -7.21 -14.38
CA ASN A 204 8.34 -5.93 -14.73
C ASN A 204 9.00 -5.31 -13.49
N THR A 205 8.30 -5.26 -12.36
CA THR A 205 8.87 -4.74 -11.12
C THR A 205 10.01 -5.60 -10.61
N ALA A 206 9.87 -6.92 -10.64
CA ALA A 206 10.91 -7.85 -10.21
C ALA A 206 12.17 -7.72 -11.08
N HIS A 207 12.00 -7.65 -12.40
CA HIS A 207 13.10 -7.43 -13.33
C HIS A 207 13.80 -6.09 -13.05
N PHE A 208 13.04 -5.00 -12.95
CA PHE A 208 13.57 -3.67 -12.64
C PHE A 208 14.37 -3.66 -11.32
N LEU A 209 13.80 -4.19 -10.23
CA LEU A 209 14.46 -4.17 -8.92
C LEU A 209 15.68 -5.10 -8.87
N VAL A 210 15.56 -6.33 -9.38
CA VAL A 210 16.61 -7.36 -9.26
C VAL A 210 17.72 -7.17 -10.29
N VAL A 211 17.36 -6.89 -11.54
CA VAL A 211 18.34 -6.82 -12.65
C VAL A 211 18.90 -5.42 -12.78
N GLU A 212 18.05 -4.39 -12.87
CA GLU A 212 18.50 -3.02 -13.09
C GLU A 212 19.01 -2.35 -11.81
N LYS A 213 18.28 -2.53 -10.69
CA LYS A 213 18.62 -1.92 -9.39
C LYS A 213 19.45 -2.83 -8.47
N LYS A 214 19.74 -4.06 -8.91
CA LYS A 214 20.62 -5.01 -8.21
C LYS A 214 20.19 -5.27 -6.76
N ALA A 215 18.88 -5.38 -6.53
CA ALA A 215 18.32 -5.70 -5.21
C ALA A 215 18.91 -7.01 -4.68
N ASN A 216 19.13 -7.09 -3.37
CA ASN A 216 19.56 -8.31 -2.69
C ASN A 216 18.40 -9.31 -2.65
N ILE A 217 18.67 -10.53 -3.10
CA ILE A 217 17.71 -11.63 -3.25
C ILE A 217 18.24 -12.94 -2.65
N THR A 218 19.24 -12.84 -1.77
CA THR A 218 19.91 -14.00 -1.16
C THR A 218 19.34 -14.36 0.21
N GLU A 219 18.79 -13.39 0.92
CA GLU A 219 18.29 -13.59 2.28
C GLU A 219 16.89 -14.22 2.27
N PRO A 220 16.58 -15.11 3.23
CA PRO A 220 15.25 -15.68 3.38
C PRO A 220 14.26 -14.70 4.03
N VAL A 221 12.98 -14.94 3.74
CA VAL A 221 11.83 -14.33 4.42
C VAL A 221 11.19 -15.37 5.33
N TYR A 222 10.59 -14.93 6.44
CA TYR A 222 9.98 -15.79 7.45
C TYR A 222 8.52 -15.43 7.67
N SER A 223 7.75 -16.38 8.18
CA SER A 223 6.36 -16.14 8.58
C SER A 223 6.28 -15.87 10.09
N TYR A 224 5.27 -15.12 10.51
CA TYR A 224 4.92 -15.01 11.92
C TYR A 224 4.36 -16.35 12.44
N SER A 225 4.59 -16.61 13.73
CA SER A 225 4.06 -17.77 14.42
C SER A 225 2.53 -17.70 14.46
N LEU A 226 1.87 -18.79 14.10
CA LEU A 226 0.41 -18.90 14.21
C LEU A 226 -0.09 -18.80 15.66
N ASN A 227 0.78 -19.09 16.63
CA ASN A 227 0.44 -19.10 18.06
C ASN A 227 0.77 -17.77 18.76
N ASP A 228 1.61 -16.94 18.14
CA ASP A 228 2.05 -15.66 18.69
C ASP A 228 2.37 -14.69 17.56
N ALA A 229 1.50 -13.69 17.40
CA ALA A 229 1.58 -12.69 16.34
C ALA A 229 2.82 -11.77 16.42
N ASP A 230 3.60 -11.81 17.50
CA ASP A 230 4.85 -11.02 17.63
C ASP A 230 6.12 -11.85 17.42
N THR A 231 5.99 -13.17 17.35
CA THR A 231 7.09 -14.11 17.18
C THR A 231 7.23 -14.55 15.73
N ILE A 232 8.47 -14.56 15.22
CA ILE A 232 8.80 -15.03 13.86
C ILE A 232 9.23 -16.50 13.92
N ASP A 233 8.63 -17.34 13.08
CA ASP A 233 9.03 -18.75 12.93
C ASP A 233 10.25 -18.86 12.01
N ILE A 234 11.44 -18.81 12.61
CA ILE A 234 12.71 -18.94 11.88
C ILE A 234 12.99 -20.35 11.36
N SER A 235 12.20 -21.35 11.75
CA SER A 235 12.43 -22.76 11.37
C SER A 235 12.06 -23.05 9.91
N LYS A 236 11.31 -22.16 9.26
CA LYS A 236 10.79 -22.32 7.89
C LYS A 236 11.16 -21.11 7.02
N PRO A 237 12.43 -21.00 6.59
CA PRO A 237 12.83 -19.92 5.69
C PRO A 237 12.20 -20.10 4.30
N HIS A 238 11.68 -19.00 3.75
CA HIS A 238 11.23 -18.90 2.37
C HIS A 238 12.29 -18.14 1.57
N TYR A 239 12.91 -18.79 0.58
CA TYR A 239 13.94 -18.13 -0.22
C TYR A 239 13.34 -17.51 -1.48
N PRO A 240 13.76 -16.28 -1.86
CA PRO A 240 13.26 -15.60 -3.05
C PRO A 240 13.41 -16.43 -4.35
N VAL A 241 14.47 -17.24 -4.45
CA VAL A 241 14.73 -18.07 -5.65
C VAL A 241 13.68 -19.14 -5.89
N ASP A 242 13.03 -19.64 -4.83
CA ASP A 242 12.03 -20.70 -4.93
C ASP A 242 10.74 -20.20 -5.59
N LEU A 243 10.45 -18.90 -5.48
CA LEU A 243 9.29 -18.26 -6.13
C LEU A 243 9.36 -18.37 -7.65
N LEU A 244 10.56 -18.39 -8.23
CA LEU A 244 10.77 -18.51 -9.67
C LEU A 244 10.40 -19.89 -10.22
N LEU A 245 10.29 -20.92 -9.37
CA LEU A 245 9.84 -22.26 -9.78
C LEU A 245 8.35 -22.23 -10.19
N ASP A 246 7.57 -21.30 -9.67
CA ASP A 246 6.13 -21.16 -9.94
C ASP A 246 5.82 -20.26 -11.16
N TRP A 247 6.82 -19.59 -11.72
CA TRP A 247 6.70 -18.60 -12.79
C TRP A 247 6.68 -19.26 -14.17
N THR A 248 5.56 -19.79 -14.64
CA THR A 248 5.45 -20.45 -15.96
C THR A 248 5.00 -19.47 -17.03
N PHE A 249 5.85 -19.21 -18.04
CA PHE A 249 5.57 -18.32 -19.17
C PHE A 249 5.68 -19.03 -20.51
N GLU A 250 5.12 -18.44 -21.57
CA GLU A 250 5.33 -18.92 -22.92
C GLU A 250 6.81 -18.75 -23.34
N ILE A 251 7.43 -19.78 -23.93
CA ILE A 251 8.78 -19.74 -24.50
C ILE A 251 8.89 -18.55 -25.45
N ASN A 252 9.99 -17.81 -25.34
CA ASN A 252 10.28 -16.59 -26.10
C ASN A 252 9.39 -15.37 -25.80
N SER A 253 8.39 -15.46 -24.92
CA SER A 253 7.67 -14.27 -24.45
C SER A 253 8.59 -13.28 -23.74
N SER A 254 8.19 -12.00 -23.67
CA SER A 254 8.94 -10.98 -22.94
C SER A 254 9.16 -11.38 -21.48
N ASP A 255 8.15 -11.96 -20.83
CA ASP A 255 8.25 -12.36 -19.42
C ASP A 255 9.14 -13.58 -19.23
N TYR A 256 9.16 -14.51 -20.19
CA TYR A 256 10.14 -15.59 -20.21
C TYR A 256 11.58 -15.07 -20.32
N GLN A 257 11.84 -14.07 -21.17
CA GLN A 257 13.17 -13.46 -21.26
C GLN A 257 13.56 -12.76 -19.95
N LYS A 258 12.66 -11.94 -19.37
CA LYS A 258 12.90 -11.29 -18.08
C LYS A 258 13.16 -12.28 -16.96
N LYS A 259 12.42 -13.39 -16.90
CA LYS A 259 12.67 -14.47 -15.93
C LYS A 259 14.10 -15.01 -16.05
N LYS A 260 14.59 -15.28 -17.27
CA LYS A 260 15.97 -15.74 -17.47
C LYS A 260 17.01 -14.72 -17.00
N GLU A 261 16.77 -13.44 -17.23
CA GLU A 261 17.62 -12.36 -16.74
C GLU A 261 17.63 -12.27 -15.21
N ILE A 262 16.47 -12.45 -14.58
CA ILE A 262 16.35 -12.55 -13.12
C ILE A 262 17.12 -13.78 -12.61
N ILE A 263 16.98 -14.96 -13.20
CA ILE A 263 17.76 -16.16 -12.84
C ILE A 263 19.27 -15.89 -12.97
N ALA A 264 19.69 -15.22 -14.04
CA ALA A 264 21.10 -14.83 -14.21
C ALA A 264 21.56 -13.86 -13.10
N ALA A 265 20.69 -12.98 -12.60
CA ALA A 265 20.97 -12.13 -11.46
C ALA A 265 21.09 -12.91 -10.14
N PHE A 266 20.23 -13.91 -9.89
CA PHE A 266 20.39 -14.87 -8.79
C PHE A 266 21.75 -15.56 -8.83
N LYS A 267 22.15 -16.07 -10.00
CA LYS A 267 23.45 -16.73 -10.21
C LYS A 267 24.62 -15.79 -9.90
N LYS A 268 24.54 -14.52 -10.32
CA LYS A 268 25.57 -13.50 -10.00
C LYS A 268 25.69 -13.21 -8.50
N GLN A 269 24.62 -13.42 -7.73
CA GLN A 269 24.61 -13.31 -6.27
C GLN A 269 24.94 -14.65 -5.57
N GLY A 270 25.38 -15.67 -6.31
CA GLY A 270 25.80 -16.97 -5.76
C GLY A 270 24.66 -17.94 -5.50
N ILE A 271 23.45 -17.68 -5.99
CA ILE A 271 22.30 -18.57 -5.83
C ILE A 271 22.12 -19.43 -7.08
N ASP A 272 22.17 -20.75 -6.89
CA ASP A 272 22.00 -21.73 -7.97
C ASP A 272 20.53 -22.14 -8.12
N TYR A 273 19.84 -21.55 -9.10
CA TYR A 273 18.46 -21.89 -9.45
C TYR A 273 18.30 -23.34 -9.94
N GLU A 274 19.28 -23.88 -10.67
CA GLU A 274 19.19 -25.23 -11.25
C GLU A 274 19.07 -26.29 -10.15
N SER A 275 19.83 -26.13 -9.06
CA SER A 275 19.73 -26.99 -7.88
C SER A 275 18.34 -27.01 -7.22
N ARG A 276 17.53 -25.95 -7.44
CA ARG A 276 16.19 -25.81 -6.85
C ARG A 276 15.11 -26.52 -7.68
N LYS A 277 15.39 -26.87 -8.95
CA LYS A 277 14.40 -27.50 -9.84
C LYS A 277 13.88 -28.85 -9.35
N ALA A 278 14.63 -29.54 -8.49
CA ALA A 278 14.16 -30.75 -7.81
C ALA A 278 12.91 -30.51 -6.94
N ASN A 279 12.64 -29.25 -6.56
CA ASN A 279 11.49 -28.86 -5.74
C ASN A 279 10.27 -28.42 -6.58
N ILE A 280 10.32 -28.49 -7.92
CA ILE A 280 9.17 -28.15 -8.77
C ILE A 280 8.00 -29.08 -8.42
N SER A 281 6.87 -28.49 -8.02
CA SER A 281 5.70 -29.26 -7.61
C SER A 281 5.01 -29.94 -8.80
N ASN A 282 4.33 -31.07 -8.53
CA ASN A 282 3.51 -31.77 -9.52
C ASN A 282 2.44 -30.88 -10.16
N LEU A 283 1.95 -29.85 -9.44
CA LEU A 283 0.99 -28.88 -9.96
C LEU A 283 1.61 -28.02 -11.06
N ILE A 284 2.85 -27.56 -10.88
CA ILE A 284 3.60 -26.80 -11.89
C ILE A 284 3.88 -27.68 -13.10
N VAL A 285 4.36 -28.91 -12.89
CA VAL A 285 4.60 -29.88 -13.99
C VAL A 285 3.31 -30.11 -14.80
N ARG A 286 2.16 -30.27 -14.13
CA ARG A 286 0.86 -30.42 -14.80
C ARG A 286 0.48 -29.18 -15.60
N ARG A 287 0.76 -27.98 -15.09
CA ARG A 287 0.54 -26.71 -15.81
C ARG A 287 1.42 -26.63 -17.05
N ILE A 288 2.72 -26.95 -16.94
CA ILE A 288 3.67 -26.96 -18.06
C ILE A 288 3.23 -27.98 -19.12
N LYS A 289 2.85 -29.20 -18.74
CA LYS A 289 2.29 -30.22 -19.65
C LYS A 289 1.06 -29.74 -20.42
N LYS A 290 0.24 -28.87 -19.82
CA LYS A 290 -0.91 -28.27 -20.49
C LYS A 290 -0.49 -27.20 -21.51
N MET A 291 0.55 -26.43 -21.22
CA MET A 291 1.09 -25.40 -22.11
C MET A 291 1.91 -26.01 -23.27
N TYR A 292 2.66 -27.08 -22.99
CA TYR A 292 3.61 -27.74 -23.90
C TYR A 292 3.42 -29.25 -23.92
N PRO A 293 2.30 -29.79 -24.44
CA PRO A 293 1.98 -31.23 -24.33
C PRO A 293 3.02 -32.15 -24.96
N THR A 294 3.70 -31.70 -26.02
CA THR A 294 4.71 -32.47 -26.76
C THR A 294 6.15 -32.19 -26.30
N ASP A 295 6.41 -31.05 -25.66
CA ASP A 295 7.76 -30.53 -25.40
C ASP A 295 7.96 -30.08 -23.94
N TRP A 296 7.10 -30.51 -23.01
CA TRP A 296 7.17 -30.08 -21.60
C TRP A 296 8.48 -30.45 -20.90
N GLU A 297 9.13 -31.55 -21.27
CA GLU A 297 10.44 -31.95 -20.73
C GLU A 297 11.54 -30.98 -21.18
N LYS A 298 11.50 -30.58 -22.46
CA LYS A 298 12.37 -29.56 -23.02
C LYS A 298 12.09 -28.20 -22.37
N TYR A 299 10.82 -27.88 -22.12
CA TYR A 299 10.47 -26.68 -21.36
C TYR A 299 11.14 -26.73 -19.99
N ILE A 300 10.97 -27.79 -19.20
CA ILE A 300 11.57 -27.91 -17.85
C ILE A 300 13.11 -27.84 -17.87
N SER A 301 13.76 -28.36 -18.92
CA SER A 301 15.23 -28.28 -19.01
C SER A 301 15.74 -26.88 -19.36
N GLU A 302 15.01 -26.12 -20.18
CA GLU A 302 15.31 -24.72 -20.56
C GLU A 302 14.78 -23.69 -19.54
N TYR A 303 13.81 -24.09 -18.71
CA TYR A 303 13.07 -23.31 -17.73
C TYR A 303 13.73 -23.32 -16.36
#